data_AF-A0A7G1I6C4-F1
#
_entry.id   AF-A0A7G1I6C4-F1
#
_cell.length_a   1.000
_cell.length_b   1.000
_cell.length_c   1.000
_cell.angle_alpha   90.00
_cell.angle_beta   90.00
_cell.angle_gamma   90.00
#
_symmetry.space_group_name_H-M   'P 1'
#
loop_
_entity.id
_entity.type
_entity.pdbx_description
1 polymer ?
#
loop_
_entity_poly.entity_id
_entity_poly.type
_entity_poly.pdbx_seq_one_letter_code
_entity_poly.pdbx_strand_id
1 'polypeptide(L)' 'MSGALAKPKPRFGHGVVAEVGSRLRLLGCYHPSQQNMFTGKLTPEMLDDVIRDAKTLAGIE' A
#
# COMPACT_ATOMS: atom_id res chain seq x y z
N MET A 1 -13.39 3.45 -18.58
CA MET A 1 -11.93 3.35 -18.43
C MET A 1 -11.60 1.95 -17.96
N SER A 2 -10.95 1.13 -18.79
CA SER A 2 -10.50 -0.20 -18.38
C SER A 2 -9.16 -0.04 -17.65
N GLY A 3 -9.16 -0.10 -16.32
CA GLY A 3 -7.93 -0.15 -15.54
C GLY A 3 -7.15 -1.44 -15.85
N ALA A 4 -5.83 -1.34 -16.00
CA ALA A 4 -4.99 -2.51 -16.18
C ALA A 4 -5.17 -3.46 -14.97
N LEU A 5 -5.63 -4.68 -15.21
CA LEU A 5 -5.78 -5.68 -14.16
C LEU A 5 -4.41 -6.29 -13.86
N ALA A 6 -3.92 -6.14 -12.61
CA ALA A 6 -2.74 -6.86 -12.15
C ALA A 6 -3.00 -8.38 -12.19
N LYS A 7 -2.06 -9.13 -12.76
CA LYS A 7 -2.08 -10.60 -12.85
C LYS A 7 -0.74 -11.16 -12.34
N PRO A 8 -0.75 -12.03 -11.32
CA PRO A 8 -1.92 -12.50 -10.55
C PRO A 8 -2.56 -11.37 -9.72
N LYS A 9 -3.78 -11.60 -9.21
CA LYS A 9 -4.47 -10.62 -8.35
C LYS A 9 -3.58 -10.32 -7.13
N PRO A 10 -3.30 -9.04 -6.83
CA PRO A 10 -2.50 -8.68 -5.68
C PRO A 10 -3.11 -9.23 -4.39
N ARG A 11 -2.26 -9.75 -3.50
CA ARG A 11 -2.69 -10.09 -2.14
C ARG A 11 -2.96 -8.79 -1.39
N PHE A 12 -4.04 -8.77 -0.62
CA PHE A 12 -4.26 -7.67 0.32
C PHE A 12 -3.33 -7.84 1.53
N GLY A 13 -2.62 -6.77 1.88
CA GLY A 13 -1.71 -6.73 3.03
C GLY A 13 -1.10 -5.34 3.17
N HIS A 14 -0.72 -4.97 4.38
CA HIS A 14 0.02 -3.74 4.63
C HIS A 14 1.48 -3.92 4.18
N GLY A 15 2.03 -2.94 3.47
CA GLY A 15 3.38 -3.00 2.90
C GLY A 15 3.52 -3.87 1.66
N VAL A 16 2.45 -4.54 1.20
CA VAL A 16 2.52 -5.38 0.00
C VAL A 16 2.60 -4.50 -1.24
N VAL A 17 3.64 -4.68 -2.06
CA VAL A 17 3.78 -4.04 -3.36
C VAL A 17 3.43 -5.04 -4.46
N ALA A 18 2.60 -4.62 -5.42
CA ALA A 18 2.31 -5.37 -6.62
C ALA A 18 2.53 -4.52 -7.87
N GLU A 19 3.13 -5.12 -8.90
CA GLU A 19 3.23 -4.51 -10.23
C GLU A 19 1.87 -4.57 -10.94
N VAL A 20 1.42 -3.43 -11.45
CA VAL A 20 0.17 -3.27 -12.20
C VAL A 20 0.52 -2.81 -13.62
N GLY A 21 0.50 -3.74 -14.56
CA GLY A 21 1.02 -3.46 -15.91
C GLY A 21 2.54 -3.28 -15.89
N SER A 22 3.08 -2.43 -16.78
CA SER A 22 4.53 -2.28 -16.96
C SER A 22 5.16 -1.08 -16.24
N ARG A 23 4.35 -0.20 -15.63
CA ARG A 23 4.84 1.11 -15.12
C ARG A 23 4.21 1.54 -13.80
N LEU A 24 3.24 0.81 -13.26
CA LEU A 24 2.57 1.19 -12.02
C LEU A 24 2.86 0.17 -10.94
N ARG A 25 3.10 0.68 -9.74
CA ARG A 25 3.17 -0.12 -8.51
C ARG A 25 1.97 0.21 -7.65
N LEU A 26 1.32 -0.81 -7.11
CA LEU A 26 0.27 -0.71 -6.11
C LEU A 26 0.85 -1.10 -4.75
N LEU A 27 0.89 -0.16 -3.82
CA LEU A 27 1.30 -0.39 -2.44
C LEU A 27 0.05 -0.53 -1.54
N GLY A 28 -0.04 -1.63 -0.80
CA GLY A 28 -1.14 -1.92 0.11
C GLY A 28 -0.95 -1.28 1.49
N CYS A 29 -2.01 -0.70 2.04
CA CYS A 29 -2.06 -0.16 3.39
C CYS A 29 -3.34 -0.62 4.08
N TYR A 30 -3.24 -1.03 5.35
CA TYR A 30 -4.44 -1.22 6.17
C TYR A 30 -5.15 0.10 6.40
N HIS A 31 -6.48 0.07 6.43
CA HIS A 31 -7.26 1.28 6.65
C HIS A 31 -7.01 1.83 8.07
N PRO A 32 -6.79 3.15 8.23
CA PRO A 32 -6.61 3.80 9.53
C PRO A 32 -7.94 3.95 10.29
N SER A 33 -8.67 2.85 10.48
CA SER A 33 -9.89 2.83 11.29
C SER A 33 -9.55 2.77 12.78
N GLN A 34 -10.47 3.22 13.62
CA GLN A 34 -10.34 3.11 15.08
C GLN A 34 -10.04 1.67 15.52
N GLN A 35 -10.74 0.68 14.96
CA GLN A 35 -10.49 -0.73 15.30
C GLN A 35 -9.05 -1.14 15.00
N ASN A 36 -8.49 -0.79 13.84
CA ASN A 36 -7.12 -1.18 13.50
C ASN A 36 -6.10 -0.43 14.35
N MET A 37 -6.33 0.86 14.61
CA MET A 37 -5.42 1.69 15.41
C MET A 37 -5.43 1.31 16.89
N PHE A 38 -6.60 1.13 17.49
CA PHE A 38 -6.72 0.85 18.93
C PHE A 38 -6.30 -0.57 19.29
N THR A 39 -6.45 -1.53 18.37
CA THR A 39 -5.97 -2.90 18.58
C THR A 39 -4.49 -3.09 18.21
N GLY A 40 -3.84 -2.06 17.67
CA GLY A 40 -2.44 -2.14 17.20
C GLY A 40 -2.25 -2.94 15.91
N LYS A 41 -3.34 -3.31 15.20
CA LYS A 41 -3.24 -3.95 13.87
C LYS A 41 -2.64 -3.01 12.82
N LEU A 42 -2.78 -1.71 13.03
CA LEU A 42 -2.03 -0.67 12.34
C LEU A 42 -1.58 0.34 13.41
N THR A 43 -0.31 0.73 13.41
CA THR A 43 0.15 1.83 14.28
C THR A 43 0.37 3.10 13.45
N PRO A 44 0.43 4.28 14.08
CA PRO A 44 0.82 5.52 13.40
C PRO A 44 2.16 5.39 12.68
N GLU A 45 3.15 4.75 13.29
CA GLU A 45 4.49 4.57 12.71
C GLU A 45 4.44 3.69 11.45
N MET A 46 3.67 2.60 11.48
CA MET A 46 3.45 1.77 10.30
C MET A 46 2.77 2.54 9.15
N LEU A 47 1.85 3.45 9.47
CA LEU A 47 1.21 4.31 8.48
C LEU A 47 2.21 5.31 7.89
N ASP A 48 3.05 5.93 8.71
CA ASP A 48 4.08 6.85 8.24
C ASP A 48 5.11 6.13 7.36
N ASP A 49 5.50 4.92 7.77
CA ASP A 49 6.45 4.07 7.04
C ASP A 49 5.93 3.72 5.65
N VAL A 50 4.68 3.28 5.52
CA VAL A 50 4.14 2.90 4.19
C VAL A 50 3.99 4.12 3.26
N ILE A 51 3.74 5.31 3.79
CA ILE A 51 3.72 6.55 2.98
C ILE A 51 5.13 6.96 2.56
N ARG A 52 6.13 6.80 3.45
CA ARG A 52 7.54 7.02 3.13
C ARG A 52 8.01 6.05 2.04
N ASP A 53 7.64 4.78 2.13
CA ASP A 53 7.92 3.78 1.10
C ASP A 53 7.25 4.17 -0.23
N ALA A 54 6.01 4.65 -0.19
CA ALA A 54 5.32 5.14 -1.40
C ALA A 54 6.11 6.27 -2.09
N LYS A 55 6.62 7.23 -1.31
CA LYS A 55 7.48 8.32 -1.78
C LYS A 55 8.76 7.80 -2.44
N THR A 56 9.47 6.90 -1.76
CA THR A 56 10.69 6.26 -2.29
C THR A 56 10.40 5.50 -3.59
N LEU A 57 9.32 4.72 -3.64
CA LEU A 57 8.92 4.01 -4.84
C LEU A 57 8.59 5.00 -5.97
N ALA A 58 7.87 6.08 -5.69
CA ALA A 58 7.52 7.09 -6.67
C ALA A 58 8.70 7.97 -7.12
N GLY A 59 9.84 7.94 -6.40
CA GLY A 59 10.98 8.82 -6.65
C GLY A 59 10.69 10.28 -6.28
N ILE A 60 9.89 10.50 -5.23
CA ILE A 60 9.47 11.83 -4.76
C ILE A 60 10.04 12.04 -3.35
N GLU A 61 10.67 13.19 -3.10
CA GLU A 61 11.22 13.57 -1.79
C GLU A 61 10.18 14.17 -0.84
#